data_AF-A0A4Y2QRV8-F1
#
_entry.id   AF-A0A4Y2QRV8-F1
#
_cell.length_a   1.000
_cell.length_b   1.000
_cell.length_c   1.000
_cell.angle_alpha   90.00
_cell.angle_beta   90.00
_cell.angle_gamma   90.00
#
_symmetry.space_group_name_H-M   'P 1'
#
loop_
_entity.id
_entity.type
_entity.pdbx_description
1 polymer ?
#
loop_
_entity_poly.entity_id
_entity_poly.type
_entity_poly.pdbx_seq_one_letter_code
_entity_poly.pdbx_strand_id
1 'polypeptide(L)'
;MNEEQKEGAGQPAAGGKPSDSKDFSALFASFAKFGDDKGEGKISLKNIQKWFKQAGMQEMEACINDECVAYEYKNLFKDKTHITQTEFDSLLGAIAGSKHMDRKVLMDKLVEAGEPKISNVQDLISQVC
;
A
#
# COMPACT_ATOMS: atom_id res chain seq x y z
N MET A 1 -36.01 -2.78 -28.16
CA MET A 1 -36.03 -3.47 -26.85
C MET A 1 -34.61 -3.97 -26.60
N ASN A 2 -33.92 -3.26 -25.71
CA ASN A 2 -32.63 -3.47 -25.02
C ASN A 2 -31.37 -3.87 -25.83
N GLU A 3 -30.22 -3.17 -25.78
CA GLU A 3 -29.38 -2.65 -24.65
C GLU A 3 -28.72 -3.85 -23.92
N GLU A 4 -27.41 -4.02 -23.66
CA GLU A 4 -26.17 -3.23 -23.64
C GLU A 4 -25.01 -4.22 -23.28
N GLN A 5 -23.73 -4.08 -23.69
CA GLN A 5 -22.53 -3.60 -22.93
C GLN A 5 -21.31 -4.29 -23.62
N LYS A 6 -20.19 -3.70 -24.08
CA LYS A 6 -19.27 -2.59 -23.73
C LYS A 6 -18.07 -3.01 -22.82
N GLU A 7 -16.91 -3.13 -23.47
CA GLU A 7 -15.50 -2.82 -23.09
C GLU A 7 -14.77 -3.51 -21.91
N GLY A 8 -13.44 -3.66 -22.08
CA GLY A 8 -12.49 -3.66 -20.96
C GLY A 8 -11.38 -4.71 -20.98
N ALA A 9 -10.37 -4.55 -21.86
CA ALA A 9 -9.14 -5.33 -21.78
C ALA A 9 -8.24 -4.79 -20.66
N GLY A 10 -7.93 -5.62 -19.66
CA GLY A 10 -6.95 -5.29 -18.61
C GLY A 10 -7.17 -6.00 -17.28
N GLN A 11 -7.41 -7.31 -17.29
CA GLN A 11 -7.19 -8.16 -16.11
C GLN A 11 -5.93 -9.00 -16.37
N PRO A 12 -5.13 -9.28 -15.33
CA PRO A 12 -5.47 -10.40 -14.46
C PRO A 12 -5.21 -10.09 -12.97
N ALA A 13 -6.22 -10.16 -12.11
CA ALA A 13 -6.59 -11.35 -11.33
C ALA A 13 -5.53 -11.75 -10.27
N ALA A 14 -5.91 -11.62 -8.99
CA ALA A 14 -5.37 -12.45 -7.91
C ALA A 14 -6.38 -12.55 -6.75
N GLY A 15 -7.48 -13.28 -7.00
CA GLY A 15 -8.00 -14.14 -5.95
C GLY A 15 -7.15 -15.40 -5.95
N GLY A 16 -6.30 -15.58 -4.95
CA GLY A 16 -5.38 -16.72 -4.84
C GLY A 16 -4.74 -16.78 -3.46
N LYS A 17 -4.73 -17.98 -2.88
CA LYS A 17 -4.11 -18.32 -1.58
C LYS A 17 -2.68 -17.78 -1.42
N PRO A 18 -2.23 -17.52 -0.17
CA PRO A 18 -1.02 -16.77 0.14
C PRO A 18 0.24 -17.59 -0.20
N SER A 19 1.15 -16.99 -0.97
CA SER A 19 2.50 -17.51 -1.18
C SER A 19 3.48 -16.37 -0.94
N ASP A 20 3.95 -16.29 0.30
CA ASP A 20 4.59 -15.22 1.08
C ASP A 20 5.83 -14.48 0.49
N SER A 21 6.06 -14.40 -0.83
CA SER A 21 7.24 -13.68 -1.37
C SER A 21 7.09 -12.99 -2.71
N LYS A 22 6.08 -13.32 -3.54
CA LYS A 22 5.90 -12.64 -4.83
C LYS A 22 4.93 -11.47 -4.75
N ASP A 23 3.93 -11.54 -3.88
CA ASP A 23 2.89 -10.52 -3.79
C ASP A 23 3.38 -9.26 -3.08
N PHE A 24 4.07 -9.37 -1.95
CA PHE A 24 4.54 -8.18 -1.21
C PHE A 24 5.48 -7.29 -2.03
N SER A 25 6.39 -7.86 -2.80
CA SER A 25 7.30 -7.09 -3.68
C SER A 25 6.56 -6.43 -4.84
N ALA A 26 5.58 -7.12 -5.43
CA ALA A 26 4.76 -6.57 -6.49
C ALA A 26 3.90 -5.42 -5.97
N LEU A 27 3.26 -5.60 -4.81
CA LEU A 27 2.48 -4.58 -4.12
C LEU A 27 3.34 -3.37 -3.78
N PHE A 28 4.51 -3.58 -3.18
CA PHE A 28 5.46 -2.51 -2.88
C PHE A 28 5.81 -1.71 -4.14
N ALA A 29 6.10 -2.38 -5.27
CA ALA A 29 6.39 -1.71 -6.53
C ALA A 29 5.17 -0.92 -7.05
N SER A 30 3.96 -1.47 -6.95
CA SER A 30 2.72 -0.77 -7.33
C SER A 30 2.51 0.48 -6.49
N PHE A 31 2.66 0.42 -5.16
CA PHE A 31 2.57 1.60 -4.28
C PHE A 31 3.74 2.57 -4.43
N ALA A 32 4.94 2.10 -4.79
CA ALA A 32 6.10 2.95 -5.06
C ALA A 32 5.92 3.78 -6.34
N LYS A 33 5.29 3.20 -7.38
CA LYS A 33 4.94 3.89 -8.62
C LYS A 33 3.67 4.73 -8.51
N PHE A 34 2.88 4.54 -7.46
CA PHE A 34 1.58 5.18 -7.31
C PHE A 34 1.72 6.68 -7.06
N GLY A 35 1.51 7.48 -8.11
CA GLY A 35 1.53 8.94 -8.04
C GLY A 35 2.93 9.57 -8.00
N ASP A 36 4.00 8.80 -8.20
CA ASP A 36 5.37 9.30 -8.34
C ASP A 36 6.01 8.73 -9.61
N ASP A 37 6.05 9.53 -10.67
CA ASP A 37 6.62 9.17 -11.99
C ASP A 37 8.16 8.97 -11.93
N LYS A 38 8.78 9.33 -10.80
CA LYS A 38 10.21 9.14 -10.51
C LYS A 38 10.49 8.01 -9.52
N GLY A 39 9.49 7.19 -9.20
CA GLY A 39 9.60 6.07 -8.26
C GLY A 39 10.48 4.94 -8.77
N GLU A 40 11.81 5.09 -8.70
CA GLU A 40 12.83 4.04 -8.91
C GLU A 40 12.77 2.96 -7.80
N GLY A 41 11.62 2.27 -7.66
CA GLY A 41 11.46 1.20 -6.68
C GLY A 41 11.56 1.66 -5.22
N LYS A 42 11.15 2.90 -4.92
CA LYS A 42 11.11 3.47 -3.57
C LYS A 42 9.71 4.00 -3.27
N ILE A 43 9.22 3.74 -2.07
CA ILE A 43 7.90 4.21 -1.61
C ILE A 43 8.07 5.43 -0.71
N SER A 44 7.20 6.43 -0.86
CA SER A 44 7.17 7.61 0.01
C SER A 44 6.28 7.37 1.23
N LEU A 45 6.53 8.09 2.34
CA LEU A 45 5.73 8.01 3.56
C LEU A 45 4.21 8.11 3.31
N LYS A 46 3.79 9.03 2.43
CA LYS A 46 2.37 9.22 2.09
C LYS A 46 1.73 7.97 1.49
N ASN A 47 2.47 7.23 0.65
CA ASN A 47 1.98 6.00 0.05
C ASN A 47 1.95 4.85 1.05
N ILE A 48 2.92 4.81 1.97
CA ILE A 48 2.89 3.89 3.12
C ILE A 48 1.64 4.14 3.97
N GLN A 49 1.39 5.39 4.37
CA GLN A 49 0.20 5.76 5.16
C GLN A 49 -1.10 5.32 4.47
N LYS A 50 -1.23 5.58 3.16
CA LYS A 50 -2.36 5.08 2.36
C LYS A 50 -2.47 3.57 2.37
N TRP A 51 -1.37 2.85 2.24
CA TRP A 51 -1.36 1.39 2.25
C TRP A 51 -1.83 0.83 3.59
N PHE A 52 -1.33 1.38 4.70
CA PHE A 52 -1.77 1.00 6.05
C PHE A 52 -3.25 1.29 6.29
N LYS A 53 -3.73 2.44 5.81
CA LYS A 53 -5.16 2.78 5.85
C LYS A 53 -6.00 1.82 5.02
N GLN A 54 -5.55 1.46 3.81
CA GLN A 54 -6.22 0.48 2.95
C GLN A 54 -6.23 -0.92 3.57
N ALA A 55 -5.20 -1.27 4.33
CA ALA A 55 -5.09 -2.53 5.07
C ALA A 55 -5.96 -2.58 6.33
N GLY A 56 -6.72 -1.53 6.67
CA GLY A 56 -7.54 -1.49 7.88
C GLY A 56 -6.71 -1.48 9.17
N MET A 57 -5.44 -1.05 9.12
CA MET A 57 -4.54 -1.05 10.28
C MET A 57 -5.00 -0.15 11.43
N GLN A 58 -5.88 0.80 11.12
CA GLN A 58 -6.51 1.71 12.09
C GLN A 58 -7.64 1.02 12.89
N GLU A 59 -8.22 -0.05 12.35
CA GLU A 59 -9.29 -0.82 13.00
C GLU A 59 -8.74 -1.94 13.89
N MET A 60 -7.43 -2.17 13.86
CA MET A 60 -6.78 -3.16 14.71
C MET A 60 -6.52 -2.60 16.11
N GLU A 61 -6.48 -3.49 17.11
CA GLU A 61 -6.27 -3.16 18.53
C GLU A 61 -4.98 -2.34 18.78
N ALA A 62 -3.98 -2.49 17.91
CA ALA A 62 -2.74 -1.73 17.91
C ALA A 62 -2.93 -0.23 17.59
N CYS A 63 -4.08 0.20 17.05
CA CYS A 63 -4.39 1.56 16.61
C CYS A 63 -3.22 2.17 15.83
N ILE A 64 -2.80 1.49 14.75
CA ILE A 64 -1.69 1.95 13.91
C ILE A 64 -2.21 3.06 13.02
N ASN A 65 -2.14 4.27 13.57
CA ASN A 65 -2.55 5.49 12.88
C ASN A 65 -1.42 6.06 12.02
N ASP A 66 -1.79 6.93 11.09
CA ASP A 66 -0.87 7.65 10.20
C ASP A 66 0.25 8.37 10.96
N GLU A 67 -0.04 8.89 12.17
CA GLU A 67 0.92 9.53 13.06
C GLU A 67 1.94 8.54 13.64
N CYS A 68 1.51 7.32 13.99
CA CYS A 68 2.40 6.28 14.49
C CYS A 68 3.38 5.85 13.39
N VAL A 69 2.87 5.61 12.18
CA VAL A 69 3.70 5.29 11.01
C VAL A 69 4.67 6.43 10.70
N ALA A 70 4.20 7.68 10.72
CA ALA A 70 5.03 8.85 10.48
C ALA A 70 6.10 9.06 11.57
N TYR A 71 5.77 8.77 12.83
CA TYR A 71 6.72 8.85 13.94
C TYR A 71 7.84 7.84 13.77
N GLU A 72 7.52 6.56 13.57
CA GLU A 72 8.51 5.50 13.37
C GLU A 72 9.34 5.74 12.10
N TYR A 73 8.70 6.17 11.01
CA TYR A 73 9.38 6.52 9.77
C TYR A 73 10.37 7.67 9.97
N LYS A 74 9.97 8.74 10.66
CA LYS A 74 10.87 9.86 10.99
C LYS A 74 11.96 9.43 11.96
N ASN A 75 11.67 8.54 12.89
CA ASN A 75 12.65 8.04 13.85
C ASN A 75 13.77 7.25 13.15
N LEU A 76 13.41 6.35 12.23
CA LEU A 76 14.36 5.51 11.49
C LEU A 76 15.06 6.27 10.36
N PHE A 77 14.31 7.06 9.59
CA PHE A 77 14.80 7.60 8.33
C PHE A 77 15.07 9.09 8.33
N LYS A 78 14.65 9.84 9.38
CA LYS A 78 14.86 11.28 9.71
C LYS A 78 14.71 12.30 8.56
N ASP A 79 15.44 12.11 7.46
CA ASP A 79 15.50 12.94 6.26
C ASP A 79 15.15 12.20 4.95
N LYS A 80 14.92 10.88 4.95
CA LYS A 80 14.55 10.19 3.70
C LYS A 80 13.11 10.49 3.35
N THR A 81 12.89 10.98 2.13
CA THR A 81 11.54 11.17 1.56
C THR A 81 10.97 9.88 0.97
N HIS A 82 11.86 8.97 0.58
CA HIS A 82 11.54 7.69 -0.05
C HIS A 82 12.43 6.59 0.54
N ILE A 83 11.84 5.42 0.77
CA ILE A 83 12.55 4.25 1.30
C ILE A 83 12.40 3.05 0.36
N THR A 84 13.39 2.17 0.37
CA THR A 84 13.38 0.91 -0.40
C THR A 84 12.59 -0.16 0.35
N GLN A 85 12.34 -1.29 -0.28
CA GLN A 85 11.64 -2.42 0.33
C GLN A 85 12.33 -2.94 1.60
N THR A 86 13.67 -3.00 1.61
CA THR A 86 14.45 -3.43 2.78
C THR A 86 14.29 -2.50 3.98
N GLU A 87 14.28 -1.20 3.72
CA GLU A 87 14.05 -0.18 4.74
C GLU A 87 12.60 -0.25 5.23
N PHE A 88 11.65 -0.48 4.32
CA PHE A 88 10.25 -0.68 4.67
C PHE A 88 10.03 -1.89 5.57
N ASP A 89 10.71 -3.02 5.34
CA ASP A 89 10.70 -4.16 6.27
C ASP A 89 11.23 -3.80 7.66
N SER A 90 12.27 -2.96 7.74
CA SER A 90 12.78 -2.44 9.02
C SER A 90 11.76 -1.55 9.73
N LEU A 91 11.01 -0.73 8.97
CA LEU A 91 9.90 0.07 9.50
C LEU A 91 8.78 -0.81 10.06
N LEU A 92 8.41 -1.88 9.35
CA LEU A 92 7.42 -2.84 9.85
C LEU A 92 7.87 -3.49 11.16
N GLY A 93 9.17 -3.80 11.28
CA GLY A 93 9.76 -4.29 12.52
C GLY A 93 9.67 -3.30 13.68
N ALA A 94 9.92 -2.01 13.43
CA ALA A 94 9.82 -0.98 14.45
C ALA A 94 8.37 -0.76 14.91
N ILE A 95 7.42 -0.68 13.97
CA ILE A 95 5.99 -0.56 14.28
C ILE A 95 5.49 -1.79 15.05
N ALA A 96 5.87 -2.99 14.62
CA ALA A 96 5.58 -4.25 15.30
C ALA A 96 6.08 -4.25 16.76
N GLY A 97 7.32 -3.79 16.97
CA GLY A 97 7.90 -3.65 18.32
C GLY A 97 7.19 -2.61 19.18
N SER A 98 6.95 -1.40 18.66
CA SER A 98 6.27 -0.32 19.39
C SER A 98 4.82 -0.66 19.76
N LYS A 99 4.15 -1.47 18.95
CA LYS A 99 2.73 -1.81 19.13
C LYS A 99 2.47 -3.23 19.63
N HIS A 100 3.51 -3.97 20.01
CA HIS A 100 3.40 -5.38 20.42
C HIS A 100 2.63 -6.24 19.42
N MET A 101 2.79 -5.94 18.13
CA MET A 101 2.11 -6.63 17.06
C MET A 101 3.09 -7.54 16.33
N ASP A 102 2.64 -8.69 15.87
CA ASP A 102 3.52 -9.58 15.13
C ASP A 102 3.81 -9.01 13.73
N ARG A 103 5.08 -8.92 13.36
CA ARG A 103 5.50 -8.44 12.03
C ARG A 103 4.80 -9.22 10.93
N LYS A 104 4.63 -10.52 11.11
CA LYS A 104 3.98 -11.40 10.12
C LYS A 104 2.53 -11.00 9.92
N VAL A 105 1.81 -10.66 11.00
CA VAL A 105 0.43 -10.16 10.92
C VAL A 105 0.38 -8.82 10.18
N LEU A 106 1.35 -7.92 10.41
CA LEU A 106 1.42 -6.66 9.67
C LEU A 106 1.61 -6.91 8.17
N MET A 107 2.57 -7.76 7.80
CA MET A 107 2.82 -8.11 6.40
C MET A 107 1.60 -8.77 5.74
N ASP A 108 0.97 -9.72 6.42
CA ASP A 108 -0.21 -10.42 5.94
C ASP A 108 -1.34 -9.44 5.62
N LYS A 109 -1.62 -8.50 6.54
CA LYS A 109 -2.62 -7.44 6.34
C LYS A 109 -2.30 -6.51 5.17
N LEU A 110 -1.03 -6.16 4.98
CA LEU A 110 -0.60 -5.35 3.84
C LEU A 110 -0.75 -6.10 2.52
N VAL A 111 -0.53 -7.42 2.52
CA VAL A 111 -0.75 -8.28 1.35
C VAL A 111 -2.25 -8.45 1.08
N GLU A 112 -3.07 -8.69 2.11
CA GLU A 112 -4.54 -8.74 2.02
C GLU A 112 -5.14 -7.44 1.49
N ALA A 113 -4.54 -6.29 1.82
CA ALA A 113 -4.97 -4.99 1.32
C ALA A 113 -4.93 -4.90 -0.22
N GLY A 114 -4.01 -5.64 -0.84
CA GLY A 114 -3.81 -5.69 -2.28
C GLY A 114 -3.26 -4.37 -2.86
N GLU A 115 -3.34 -4.25 -4.19
CA GLU A 115 -2.81 -3.12 -4.96
C GLU A 115 -3.44 -1.78 -4.57
N PRO A 116 -2.75 -0.63 -4.76
CA PRO A 116 -3.30 0.68 -4.42
C PRO A 116 -4.62 0.93 -5.16
N LYS A 117 -5.73 0.98 -4.40
CA LYS A 117 -7.04 1.25 -4.98
C LYS A 117 -7.20 2.76 -5.15
N ILE A 118 -7.36 3.20 -6.39
CA ILE A 118 -7.87 4.55 -6.67
C ILE A 118 -9.36 4.51 -6.37
N SER A 119 -9.78 4.93 -5.18
CA SER A 119 -11.18 5.21 -4.92
C SER A 119 -11.57 6.47 -5.71
N ASN A 120 -11.97 6.29 -6.97
CA ASN A 120 -12.52 7.25 -7.93
C ASN A 120 -11.91 8.66 -7.97
N VAL A 121 -10.95 8.83 -8.89
CA VAL A 121 -10.85 10.06 -9.72
C VAL A 121 -10.95 9.68 -11.21
N GLN A 122 -11.65 8.59 -11.52
CA GLN A 122 -12.09 8.25 -12.89
C GLN A 122 -13.46 8.90 -13.18
N ASP A 123 -13.78 10.02 -12.53
CA ASP A 123 -14.96 10.86 -12.79
C ASP A 123 -14.51 12.27 -13.22
N LEU A 124 -13.46 12.41 -14.05
CA LEU A 124 -13.11 13.73 -14.57
C LEU A 124 -12.46 13.80 -15.95
N ILE A 125 -12.39 12.71 -16.73
CA ILE A 125 -11.70 12.74 -18.04
C ILE A 125 -12.47 12.13 -19.21
N SER A 126 -13.78 11.89 -19.07
CA SER A 126 -14.63 11.46 -20.20
C SER A 126 -15.90 12.31 -20.40
N GLN A 127 -15.84 13.60 -20.05
CA GLN A 127 -16.90 14.58 -20.36
C GLN A 127 -16.34 15.87 -20.98
N VAL A 128 -15.27 15.77 -21.78
CA VAL A 128 -14.88 16.81 -22.75
C VAL A 128 -14.25 16.10 -23.96
N CYS A 129 -15.08 15.47 -24.77
CA CYS A 129 -14.93 15.29 -26.22
C CYS A 129 -16.32 15.04 -26.79
#